data_AF-A0A561BS80-F1
#
_entry.id   AF-A0A561BS80-F1
#
_cell.length_a   1.000
_cell.length_b   1.000
_cell.length_c   1.000
_cell.angle_alpha   90.00
_cell.angle_beta   90.00
_cell.angle_gamma   90.00
#
_symmetry.space_group_name_H-M   'P 1'
#
loop_
_entity.id
_entity.type
_entity.pdbx_description
1 polymer ?
#
loop_
_entity_poly.entity_id
_entity_poly.type
_entity_poly.pdbx_seq_one_letter_code
_entity_poly.pdbx_strand_id
1 'polypeptide(L)'
;MADADRANKRLHSDSVPVTRTIRAFLFEHPFASAALLHVPVIALAAVGFTWDRPFLPHLAPENPSDVLQTAWQVHSGFVAIAFAGLVMLIDMAGRESLINPIHERRFLLQHTFFLFAFSYSLLGAIELGVATAWFDNAGVVFILLLTIVTWTILLIGNAYARAIRALTEPGYTENAQRSALVAQLRASMDASRAMSQANTALHAVAPRTWSAEKVEDATPILHIESQGRLADVHIPSIRRMQIELTASSAVAQSVDPNAAPESANHSSGISSPPLVILASIGQTVDVGRPLFVLRQKPVADRIVNRAELRLKHAVRLEQA
;
A
#
# COMPACT_ATOMS: atom_id res chain seq x y z
N MET A 1 22.61 8.90 41.45
CA MET A 1 21.74 10.08 41.18
C MET A 1 21.72 10.45 39.70
N ALA A 2 22.84 10.41 38.97
CA ALA A 2 22.88 10.67 37.52
C ALA A 2 22.16 9.63 36.63
N ASP A 3 22.04 8.38 37.07
CA ASP A 3 21.34 7.33 36.29
C ASP A 3 19.81 7.38 36.41
N ALA A 4 19.27 7.89 37.52
CA ALA A 4 17.84 8.10 37.68
C ALA A 4 17.33 9.20 36.74
N ASP A 5 18.15 10.23 36.50
CA ASP A 5 17.83 11.33 35.60
C ASP A 5 17.85 10.92 34.12
N ARG A 6 18.69 9.92 33.76
CA ARG A 6 18.70 9.31 32.42
C ARG A 6 17.50 8.40 32.17
N ALA A 7 17.03 7.69 33.19
CA ALA A 7 15.84 6.85 33.09
C ALA A 7 14.57 7.70 32.90
N ASN A 8 14.48 8.82 33.61
CA ASN A 8 13.33 9.72 33.50
C ASN A 8 13.28 10.45 32.14
N LYS A 9 14.44 10.79 31.56
CA LYS A 9 14.53 11.36 30.19
C LYS A 9 14.10 10.38 29.08
N ARG A 10 14.23 9.07 29.29
CA ARG A 10 13.78 8.05 28.31
C ARG A 10 12.27 7.85 28.35
N LEU A 11 11.64 7.92 29.53
CA LEU A 11 10.20 7.75 29.68
C LEU A 11 9.36 8.90 29.08
N HIS A 12 9.93 10.10 28.94
CA HIS A 12 9.26 11.20 28.24
C HIS A 12 9.51 11.26 26.72
N SER A 13 10.37 10.39 26.18
CA SER A 13 10.61 10.30 24.73
C SER A 13 9.59 9.39 24.00
N ASP A 14 8.75 8.66 24.72
CA ASP A 14 7.81 7.69 24.17
C ASP A 14 6.37 8.23 23.98
N SER A 15 6.14 9.54 24.17
CA SER A 15 4.85 10.20 23.85
C SER A 15 4.68 10.54 22.35
N VAL A 16 5.57 10.03 21.49
CA VAL A 16 5.58 10.25 20.03
C VAL A 16 4.71 9.29 19.18
N PRO A 17 4.00 8.24 19.68
CA PRO A 17 3.30 7.33 18.77
C PRO A 17 2.10 8.01 18.09
N VAL A 18 1.34 8.85 18.79
CA VAL A 18 0.10 9.42 18.26
C VAL A 18 0.34 10.40 17.11
N THR A 19 1.30 11.30 17.25
CA THR A 19 1.65 12.25 16.18
C THR A 19 2.24 11.55 14.96
N ARG A 20 2.92 10.42 15.15
CA ARG A 20 3.45 9.60 14.07
C ARG A 20 2.34 8.84 13.34
N THR A 21 1.37 8.28 14.05
CA THR A 21 0.23 7.55 13.48
C THR A 21 -0.71 8.48 12.72
N ILE A 22 -1.04 9.65 13.28
CA ILE A 22 -1.88 10.66 12.60
C ILE A 22 -1.18 11.13 11.32
N ARG A 23 0.12 11.44 11.41
CA ARG A 23 0.88 11.86 10.23
C ARG A 23 0.94 10.77 9.16
N ALA A 24 1.13 9.51 9.53
CA ALA A 24 1.11 8.38 8.59
C ALA A 24 -0.25 8.25 7.90
N PHE A 25 -1.36 8.34 8.65
CA PHE A 25 -2.71 8.28 8.10
C PHE A 25 -3.01 9.44 7.14
N LEU A 26 -2.64 10.68 7.52
CA LEU A 26 -2.77 11.87 6.66
C LEU A 26 -2.01 11.72 5.34
N PHE A 27 -0.91 10.95 5.34
CA PHE A 27 -0.09 10.71 4.16
C PHE A 27 -0.55 9.55 3.29
N GLU A 28 -1.02 8.47 3.90
CA GLU A 28 -1.49 7.28 3.18
C GLU A 28 -2.83 7.53 2.50
N HIS A 29 -3.69 8.35 3.12
CA HIS A 29 -5.03 8.65 2.61
C HIS A 29 -5.33 10.16 2.65
N PRO A 30 -4.71 10.98 1.78
CA PRO A 30 -4.89 12.43 1.79
C PRO A 30 -6.35 12.83 1.52
N PHE A 31 -7.04 12.10 0.64
CA PHE A 31 -8.45 12.31 0.34
C PHE A 31 -9.37 11.95 1.51
N ALA A 32 -9.19 10.79 2.14
CA ALA A 32 -10.01 10.37 3.28
C ALA A 32 -9.81 11.30 4.48
N SER A 33 -8.57 11.73 4.70
CA SER A 33 -8.22 12.67 5.76
C SER A 33 -8.79 14.06 5.52
N ALA A 34 -8.72 14.56 4.28
CA ALA A 34 -9.36 15.82 3.92
C ALA A 34 -10.87 15.72 4.10
N ALA A 35 -11.50 14.65 3.62
CA ALA A 35 -12.94 14.40 3.78
C ALA A 35 -13.36 14.39 5.25
N LEU A 36 -12.57 13.79 6.15
CA LEU A 36 -12.84 13.82 7.59
C LEU A 36 -12.87 15.24 8.18
N LEU A 37 -12.10 16.18 7.65
CA LEU A 37 -12.16 17.59 8.07
C LEU A 37 -13.40 18.31 7.55
N HIS A 38 -14.02 17.83 6.47
CA HIS A 38 -15.29 18.36 5.96
C HIS A 38 -16.50 17.81 6.73
N VAL A 39 -16.41 16.62 7.33
CA VAL A 39 -17.51 16.03 8.14
C VAL A 39 -18.07 16.99 9.22
N PRO A 40 -17.26 17.62 10.08
CA PRO A 40 -17.80 18.56 11.07
C PRO A 40 -18.40 19.82 10.44
N VAL A 41 -17.89 20.24 9.29
CA VAL A 41 -18.38 21.41 8.54
C VAL A 41 -19.78 21.10 7.95
N ILE A 42 -19.93 19.92 7.34
CA ILE A 42 -21.21 19.40 6.84
C ILE A 42 -22.20 19.18 7.99
N ALA A 43 -21.74 18.62 9.13
CA ALA A 43 -22.59 18.43 10.29
C ALA A 43 -23.08 19.76 10.87
N LEU A 44 -22.20 20.77 10.94
CA LEU A 44 -22.57 22.12 11.36
C LEU A 44 -23.59 22.75 10.40
N ALA A 45 -23.41 22.57 9.09
CA ALA A 45 -24.38 23.02 8.09
C ALA A 45 -25.75 22.32 8.21
N ALA A 46 -25.76 21.01 8.44
CA ALA A 46 -26.97 20.23 8.64
C ALA A 46 -27.73 20.65 9.92
N VAL A 47 -27.00 20.92 11.01
CA VAL A 47 -27.60 21.47 12.24
C VAL A 47 -28.14 22.88 11.97
N GLY A 48 -27.37 23.71 11.26
CA GLY A 48 -27.80 25.06 10.86
C GLY A 48 -29.07 25.06 10.00
N PHE A 49 -29.27 24.04 9.16
CA PHE A 49 -30.49 23.86 8.37
C PHE A 49 -31.74 23.65 9.22
N THR A 50 -31.60 22.98 10.37
CA THR A 50 -32.72 22.77 11.31
C THR A 50 -33.03 23.99 12.19
N TRP A 51 -32.24 25.07 12.08
CA TRP A 51 -32.39 26.27 12.89
C TRP A 51 -32.99 27.42 12.09
N ASP A 52 -34.27 27.73 12.37
CA ASP A 52 -35.00 28.85 11.75
C ASP A 52 -34.55 30.25 12.23
N ARG A 53 -33.63 30.33 13.18
CA ARG A 53 -33.15 31.62 13.69
C ARG A 53 -32.01 32.13 12.81
N PRO A 54 -32.14 33.32 12.21
CA PRO A 54 -31.04 33.91 11.45
C PRO A 54 -29.88 34.18 12.41
N PHE A 55 -28.77 33.49 12.19
CA PHE A 55 -27.53 33.68 12.92
C PHE A 55 -26.72 34.79 12.23
N LEU A 56 -26.48 35.90 12.93
CA LEU A 56 -25.81 37.11 12.42
C LEU A 56 -26.51 37.76 11.19
N PRO A 57 -27.79 38.16 11.30
CA PRO A 57 -28.56 38.73 10.18
C PRO A 57 -27.94 40.01 9.59
N HIS A 58 -27.18 40.77 10.37
CA HIS A 58 -26.53 42.00 9.92
C HIS A 58 -25.29 41.78 9.05
N LEU A 59 -24.75 40.55 9.02
CA LEU A 59 -23.60 40.16 8.20
C LEU A 59 -24.01 39.28 7.01
N ALA A 60 -25.27 38.84 6.99
CA ALA A 60 -25.83 38.05 5.90
C ALA A 60 -26.07 38.97 4.67
N PRO A 61 -25.51 38.64 3.50
CA PRO A 61 -25.76 39.40 2.29
C PRO A 61 -27.24 39.30 1.88
N GLU A 62 -27.79 40.39 1.34
CA GLU A 62 -29.18 40.45 0.85
C GLU A 62 -29.44 39.44 -0.28
N ASN A 63 -28.43 39.20 -1.14
CA ASN A 63 -28.44 38.18 -2.19
C ASN A 63 -27.36 37.12 -1.91
N PRO A 64 -27.65 36.08 -1.10
CA PRO A 64 -26.65 35.08 -0.73
C PRO A 64 -26.12 34.33 -1.95
N SER A 65 -26.97 33.95 -2.90
CA SER A 65 -26.59 33.20 -4.10
C SER A 65 -25.48 33.91 -4.90
N ASP A 66 -25.65 35.20 -5.21
CA ASP A 66 -24.69 35.96 -6.03
C ASP A 66 -23.35 36.16 -5.33
N VAL A 67 -23.39 36.47 -4.04
CA VAL A 67 -22.18 36.64 -3.22
C VAL A 67 -21.43 35.32 -3.11
N LEU A 68 -22.15 34.21 -2.97
CA LEU A 68 -21.53 32.90 -2.86
C LEU A 68 -20.97 32.39 -4.17
N GLN A 69 -21.65 32.60 -5.29
CA GLN A 69 -21.13 32.26 -6.61
C GLN A 69 -19.83 33.03 -6.88
N THR A 70 -19.81 34.33 -6.56
CA THR A 70 -18.62 35.17 -6.67
C THR A 70 -17.51 34.67 -5.76
N ALA A 71 -17.82 34.38 -4.50
CA ALA A 71 -16.83 33.94 -3.53
C ALA A 71 -16.26 32.54 -3.87
N TRP A 72 -17.09 31.65 -4.41
CA TRP A 72 -16.65 30.36 -4.95
C TRP A 72 -15.70 30.51 -6.14
N GLN A 73 -15.99 31.43 -7.07
CA GLN A 73 -15.10 31.74 -8.19
C GLN A 73 -13.76 32.31 -7.70
N VAL A 74 -13.80 33.28 -6.77
CA VAL A 74 -12.60 33.88 -6.19
C VAL A 74 -11.77 32.84 -5.45
N HIS A 75 -12.41 31.98 -4.65
CA HIS A 75 -11.74 30.90 -3.95
C HIS A 75 -11.06 29.93 -4.94
N SER A 76 -11.80 29.47 -5.95
CA SER A 76 -11.28 28.53 -6.95
C SER A 76 -10.11 29.14 -7.75
N GLY A 77 -10.21 30.42 -8.12
CA GLY A 77 -9.14 31.15 -8.78
C GLY A 77 -7.89 31.30 -7.91
N PHE A 78 -8.08 31.68 -6.64
CA PHE A 78 -6.98 31.78 -5.67
C PHE A 78 -6.28 30.43 -5.46
N VAL A 79 -7.05 29.36 -5.27
CA VAL A 79 -6.56 27.99 -5.12
C VAL A 79 -5.76 27.56 -6.34
N ALA A 80 -6.27 27.79 -7.56
CA ALA A 80 -5.58 27.44 -8.79
C ALA A 80 -4.22 28.15 -8.92
N ILE A 81 -4.18 29.46 -8.67
CA ILE A 81 -2.95 30.26 -8.73
C ILE A 81 -1.96 29.81 -7.65
N ALA A 82 -2.42 29.61 -6.43
CA ALA A 82 -1.58 29.21 -5.30
C ALA A 82 -0.97 27.81 -5.53
N PHE A 83 -1.75 26.83 -5.97
CA PHE A 83 -1.19 25.51 -6.26
C PHE A 83 -0.28 25.51 -7.48
N ALA A 84 -0.57 26.29 -8.52
CA ALA A 84 0.35 26.46 -9.65
C ALA A 84 1.70 27.04 -9.19
N GLY A 85 1.67 28.08 -8.35
CA GLY A 85 2.89 28.66 -7.76
C GLY A 85 3.65 27.68 -6.88
N LEU A 86 2.94 26.89 -6.05
CA LEU A 86 3.55 25.88 -5.20
C LEU A 86 4.20 24.74 -6.02
N VAL A 87 3.54 24.29 -7.10
CA VAL A 87 4.11 23.31 -8.04
C VAL A 87 5.36 23.86 -8.71
N MET A 88 5.35 25.12 -9.15
CA MET A 88 6.52 25.77 -9.74
C MET A 88 7.68 25.85 -8.75
N LEU A 89 7.43 26.19 -7.49
CA LEU A 89 8.42 26.18 -6.41
C LEU A 89 9.03 24.79 -6.21
N ILE A 90 8.20 23.75 -6.17
CA ILE A 90 8.65 22.36 -6.02
C ILE A 90 9.44 21.90 -7.27
N ASP A 91 9.03 22.31 -8.48
CA ASP A 91 9.76 22.01 -9.71
C ASP A 91 11.14 22.66 -9.72
N MET A 92 11.23 23.93 -9.30
CA MET A 92 12.50 24.66 -9.17
C MET A 92 13.41 24.01 -8.14
N ALA A 93 12.88 23.64 -6.97
CA ALA A 93 13.63 22.93 -5.93
C ALA A 93 14.22 21.61 -6.45
N GLY A 94 13.46 20.87 -7.26
CA GLY A 94 13.87 19.57 -7.79
C GLY A 94 14.85 19.60 -8.97
N ARG A 95 15.22 20.79 -9.49
CA ARG A 95 16.16 20.91 -10.64
C ARG A 95 17.62 20.81 -10.24
N GLU A 96 17.95 21.09 -8.98
CA GLU A 96 19.34 21.14 -8.49
C GLU A 96 19.84 19.80 -7.92
N SER A 97 18.98 18.77 -7.80
CA SER A 97 19.42 17.47 -7.28
C SER A 97 20.23 16.66 -8.27
N LEU A 98 21.43 16.29 -7.83
CA LEU A 98 22.43 15.52 -8.56
C LEU A 98 22.09 14.02 -8.66
N ILE A 99 21.16 13.50 -7.86
CA ILE A 99 21.04 12.04 -7.65
C ILE A 99 19.73 11.47 -8.19
N ASN A 100 18.59 12.18 -8.07
CA ASN A 100 17.35 11.79 -8.75
C ASN A 100 16.25 12.87 -8.63
N PRO A 101 15.98 13.68 -9.68
CA PRO A 101 15.01 14.78 -9.60
C PRO A 101 13.57 14.30 -9.34
N ILE A 102 13.21 13.06 -9.74
CA ILE A 102 11.86 12.51 -9.56
C ILE A 102 11.59 12.21 -8.08
N HIS A 103 12.58 11.69 -7.37
CA HIS A 103 12.41 11.27 -5.96
C HIS A 103 12.36 12.48 -5.04
N GLU A 104 13.16 13.51 -5.33
CA GLU A 104 13.13 14.75 -4.58
C GLU A 104 11.79 15.48 -4.75
N ARG A 105 11.28 15.59 -5.98
CA ARG A 105 9.94 16.16 -6.22
C ARG A 105 8.86 15.40 -5.46
N ARG A 106 8.89 14.06 -5.48
CA ARG A 106 7.93 13.24 -4.73
C ARG A 106 8.06 13.45 -3.22
N PHE A 107 9.28 13.54 -2.71
CA PHE A 107 9.53 13.85 -1.30
C PHE A 107 9.02 15.25 -0.93
N LEU A 108 9.29 16.27 -1.74
CA LEU A 108 8.84 17.64 -1.51
C LEU A 108 7.31 17.76 -1.56
N LEU A 109 6.65 17.09 -2.51
CA LEU A 109 5.18 17.00 -2.57
C LEU A 109 4.60 16.36 -1.32
N GLN A 110 5.24 15.32 -0.78
CA GLN A 110 4.85 14.72 0.50
C GLN A 110 5.14 15.66 1.66
N HIS A 111 6.35 16.23 1.74
CA HIS A 111 6.77 17.05 2.87
C HIS A 111 5.91 18.32 3.06
N THR A 112 5.53 18.93 1.94
CA THR A 112 4.67 20.13 1.90
C THR A 112 3.20 19.84 2.20
N PHE A 113 2.80 18.57 2.36
CA PHE A 113 1.39 18.16 2.42
C PHE A 113 0.58 18.64 1.20
N PHE A 114 1.22 18.75 0.04
CA PHE A 114 0.60 19.26 -1.18
C PHE A 114 -0.73 18.57 -1.49
N LEU A 115 -0.71 17.23 -1.55
CA LEU A 115 -1.89 16.43 -1.89
C LEU A 115 -3.03 16.61 -0.88
N PHE A 116 -2.70 16.75 0.40
CA PHE A 116 -3.69 16.93 1.45
C PHE A 116 -4.34 18.32 1.35
N ALA A 117 -3.53 19.39 1.24
CA ALA A 117 -4.03 20.74 1.07
C ALA A 117 -4.85 20.86 -0.22
N PHE A 118 -4.37 20.27 -1.32
CA PHE A 118 -5.08 20.26 -2.61
C PHE A 118 -6.41 19.53 -2.51
N SER A 119 -6.45 18.35 -1.88
CA SER A 119 -7.68 17.58 -1.70
C SER A 119 -8.70 18.33 -0.86
N TYR A 120 -8.25 18.98 0.23
CA TYR A 120 -9.12 19.79 1.08
C TYR A 120 -9.70 20.99 0.31
N SER A 121 -8.86 21.75 -0.41
CA SER A 121 -9.34 22.88 -1.21
C SER A 121 -10.31 22.47 -2.32
N LEU A 122 -10.04 21.33 -2.98
CA LEU A 122 -10.91 20.81 -4.02
C LEU A 122 -12.27 20.37 -3.45
N LEU A 123 -12.26 19.61 -2.35
CA LEU A 123 -13.48 19.20 -1.66
C LEU A 123 -14.25 20.41 -1.13
N GLY A 124 -13.56 21.41 -0.58
CA GLY A 124 -14.16 22.66 -0.14
C GLY A 124 -14.80 23.46 -1.28
N ALA A 125 -14.19 23.49 -2.46
CA ALA A 125 -14.79 24.12 -3.63
C ALA A 125 -16.05 23.37 -4.10
N ILE A 126 -16.05 22.04 -4.07
CA ILE A 126 -17.23 21.22 -4.38
C ILE A 126 -18.32 21.45 -3.34
N GLU A 127 -17.97 21.42 -2.05
CA GLU A 127 -18.89 21.64 -0.93
C GLU A 127 -19.53 23.02 -1.00
N LEU A 128 -18.74 24.07 -1.27
CA LEU A 128 -19.27 25.41 -1.47
C LEU A 128 -20.22 25.47 -2.67
N GLY A 129 -19.86 24.85 -3.81
CA GLY A 129 -20.72 24.79 -4.99
C GLY A 129 -22.07 24.11 -4.69
N VAL A 130 -22.05 22.96 -4.00
CA VAL A 130 -23.28 22.29 -3.56
C VAL A 130 -24.04 23.16 -2.56
N ALA A 131 -23.35 23.78 -1.61
CA ALA A 131 -23.99 24.60 -0.60
C ALA A 131 -24.71 25.81 -1.22
N THR A 132 -24.11 26.43 -2.24
CA THR A 132 -24.73 27.56 -2.97
C THR A 132 -26.05 27.19 -3.65
N ALA A 133 -26.19 25.95 -4.11
CA ALA A 133 -27.35 25.50 -4.86
C ALA A 133 -28.45 24.90 -3.98
N TRP A 134 -28.15 24.49 -2.74
CA TRP A 134 -29.10 23.80 -1.85
C TRP A 134 -29.45 24.55 -0.56
N PHE A 135 -28.67 25.54 -0.12
CA PHE A 135 -28.95 26.26 1.12
C PHE A 135 -29.41 27.70 0.89
N ASP A 136 -30.63 28.01 1.33
CA ASP A 136 -31.21 29.35 1.28
C ASP A 136 -30.83 30.23 2.50
N ASN A 137 -30.29 29.62 3.56
CA ASN A 137 -29.93 30.34 4.79
C ASN A 137 -28.56 31.02 4.68
N ALA A 138 -28.56 32.32 4.40
CA ALA A 138 -27.36 33.15 4.23
C ALA A 138 -26.34 33.05 5.39
N GLY A 139 -26.80 32.88 6.64
CA GLY A 139 -25.91 32.78 7.80
C GLY A 139 -25.12 31.47 7.84
N VAL A 140 -25.77 30.35 7.51
CA VAL A 140 -25.12 29.03 7.42
C VAL A 140 -24.08 29.03 6.30
N VAL A 141 -24.43 29.60 5.15
CA VAL A 141 -23.51 29.58 4.02
C VAL A 141 -22.34 30.55 4.20
N PHE A 142 -22.55 31.68 4.89
CA PHE A 142 -21.44 32.56 5.29
C PHE A 142 -20.44 31.84 6.22
N ILE A 143 -20.91 31.07 7.20
CA ILE A 143 -20.03 30.28 8.09
C ILE A 143 -19.27 29.21 7.31
N LEU A 144 -19.95 28.51 6.40
CA LEU A 144 -19.33 27.53 5.50
C LEU A 144 -18.19 28.17 4.69
N LEU A 145 -18.48 29.31 4.07
CA LEU A 145 -17.50 30.09 3.31
C LEU A 145 -16.29 30.46 4.18
N LEU A 146 -16.54 31.09 5.32
CA LEU A 146 -15.48 31.57 6.21
C LEU A 146 -14.61 30.40 6.69
N THR A 147 -15.22 29.28 7.04
CA THR A 147 -14.52 28.08 7.52
C THR A 147 -13.65 27.48 6.42
N ILE A 148 -14.24 27.18 5.25
CA ILE A 148 -13.53 26.52 4.14
C ILE A 148 -12.41 27.40 3.59
N VAL A 149 -12.67 28.69 3.38
CA VAL A 149 -11.68 29.63 2.87
C VAL A 149 -10.54 29.83 3.87
N THR A 150 -10.85 30.04 5.16
CA THR A 150 -9.82 30.26 6.19
C THR A 150 -8.90 29.04 6.30
N TRP A 151 -9.46 27.83 6.42
CA TRP A 151 -8.67 26.61 6.50
C TRP A 151 -7.84 26.38 5.23
N THR A 152 -8.41 26.66 4.06
CA THR A 152 -7.67 26.57 2.80
C THR A 152 -6.46 27.51 2.78
N ILE A 153 -6.64 28.78 3.16
CA ILE A 153 -5.54 29.74 3.22
C ILE A 153 -4.46 29.28 4.22
N LEU A 154 -4.86 28.79 5.40
CA LEU A 154 -3.91 28.28 6.39
C LEU A 154 -3.14 27.05 5.90
N LEU A 155 -3.81 26.11 5.24
CA LEU A 155 -3.18 24.91 4.69
C LEU A 155 -2.22 25.25 3.55
N ILE A 156 -2.62 26.12 2.63
CA ILE A 156 -1.78 26.62 1.55
C ILE A 156 -0.57 27.37 2.13
N GLY A 157 -0.79 28.31 3.07
CA GLY A 157 0.28 29.07 3.71
C GLY A 157 1.28 28.17 4.44
N ASN A 158 0.81 27.15 5.15
CA ASN A 158 1.67 26.14 5.78
C ASN A 158 2.45 25.31 4.74
N ALA A 159 1.81 24.94 3.63
CA ALA A 159 2.49 24.24 2.54
C ALA A 159 3.61 25.10 1.92
N TYR A 160 3.37 26.39 1.71
CA TYR A 160 4.38 27.36 1.26
C TYR A 160 5.50 27.52 2.27
N ALA A 161 5.19 27.69 3.57
CA ALA A 161 6.21 27.81 4.61
C ALA A 161 7.12 26.59 4.66
N ARG A 162 6.57 25.39 4.46
CA ARG A 162 7.34 24.14 4.36
C ARG A 162 8.16 24.04 3.09
N ALA A 163 7.60 24.46 1.95
CA ALA A 163 8.32 24.48 0.68
C ALA A 163 9.52 25.43 0.74
N ILE A 164 9.32 26.64 1.27
CA ILE A 164 10.38 27.62 1.48
C ILE A 164 11.43 27.07 2.45
N ARG A 165 11.01 26.48 3.58
CA ARG A 165 11.95 25.90 4.55
C ARG A 165 12.83 24.81 3.92
N ALA A 166 12.24 23.95 3.10
CA ALA A 166 12.98 22.91 2.38
C ALA A 166 13.97 23.50 1.37
N LEU A 167 13.67 24.65 0.77
CA LEU A 167 14.58 25.39 -0.12
C LEU A 167 15.70 26.12 0.63
N THR A 168 15.42 26.65 1.83
CA THR A 168 16.40 27.45 2.59
C THR A 168 17.35 26.61 3.44
N GLU A 169 16.99 25.37 3.80
CA GLU A 169 17.79 24.48 4.65
C GLU A 169 18.36 23.30 3.82
N PRO A 170 19.55 23.42 3.21
CA PRO A 170 20.13 22.34 2.39
C PRO A 170 20.40 21.05 3.19
N GLY A 171 20.69 21.17 4.49
CA GLY A 171 20.83 20.01 5.37
C GLY A 171 19.53 19.23 5.58
N TYR A 172 18.36 19.83 5.33
CA TYR A 172 17.07 19.15 5.48
C TYR A 172 16.78 18.22 4.30
N THR A 173 17.03 18.69 3.08
CA THR A 173 16.84 17.92 1.84
C THR A 173 17.88 16.80 1.74
N GLU A 174 19.14 17.04 2.08
CA GLU A 174 20.19 16.00 2.09
C GLU A 174 19.88 14.87 3.08
N ASN A 175 19.49 15.19 4.32
CA ASN A 175 19.14 14.18 5.31
C ASN A 175 17.90 13.37 4.90
N ALA A 176 16.91 14.03 4.29
CA ALA A 176 15.74 13.37 3.74
C ALA A 176 16.11 12.43 2.58
N GLN A 177 16.91 12.90 1.62
CA GLN A 177 17.41 12.08 0.50
C GLN A 177 18.19 10.87 1.01
N ARG A 178 19.07 11.05 2.01
CA ARG A 178 19.82 9.95 2.64
C ARG A 178 18.88 8.95 3.30
N SER A 179 17.84 9.40 4.00
CA SER A 179 16.87 8.52 4.63
C SER A 179 16.03 7.74 3.61
N ALA A 180 15.64 8.38 2.50
CA ALA A 180 14.91 7.74 1.41
C ALA A 180 15.77 6.70 0.70
N LEU A 181 17.05 7.00 0.45
CA LEU A 181 18.01 6.08 -0.14
C LEU A 181 18.27 4.88 0.77
N VAL A 182 18.37 5.09 2.09
CA VAL A 182 18.47 3.99 3.06
C VAL A 182 17.20 3.15 3.09
N ALA A 183 16.01 3.76 3.03
CA ALA A 183 14.76 3.02 2.97
C ALA A 183 14.65 2.17 1.69
N GLN A 184 15.10 2.71 0.55
CA GLN A 184 15.12 1.99 -0.72
C GLN A 184 16.14 0.85 -0.71
N LEU A 185 17.33 1.07 -0.16
CA LEU A 185 18.32 0.01 0.04
C LEU A 185 17.79 -1.09 0.97
N ARG A 186 17.05 -0.74 2.01
CA ARG A 186 16.39 -1.72 2.87
C ARG A 186 15.33 -2.51 2.11
N ALA A 187 14.44 -1.82 1.38
CA ALA A 187 13.44 -2.48 0.56
C ALA A 187 14.05 -3.39 -0.51
N SER A 188 15.15 -2.99 -1.14
CA SER A 188 15.85 -3.82 -2.13
C SER A 188 16.59 -5.00 -1.48
N MET A 189 17.19 -4.82 -0.30
CA MET A 189 17.78 -5.91 0.47
C MET A 189 16.72 -6.92 0.94
N ASP A 190 15.56 -6.45 1.39
CA ASP A 190 14.46 -7.32 1.82
C ASP A 190 13.88 -8.10 0.64
N ALA A 191 13.70 -7.43 -0.51
CA ALA A 191 13.33 -8.10 -1.76
C ALA A 191 14.37 -9.13 -2.21
N SER A 192 15.67 -8.80 -2.11
CA SER A 192 16.77 -9.71 -2.43
C SER A 192 16.83 -10.90 -1.47
N ARG A 193 16.59 -10.69 -0.17
CA ARG A 193 16.48 -11.77 0.83
C ARG A 193 15.29 -12.68 0.54
N ALA A 194 14.12 -12.11 0.26
CA ALA A 194 12.95 -12.87 -0.15
C ALA A 194 13.22 -13.67 -1.43
N MET A 195 13.96 -13.09 -2.39
CA MET A 195 14.37 -13.77 -3.61
C MET A 195 15.38 -14.89 -3.35
N SER A 196 16.36 -14.68 -2.48
CA SER A 196 17.35 -15.68 -2.07
C SER A 196 16.70 -16.85 -1.33
N GLN A 197 15.78 -16.56 -0.39
CA GLN A 197 14.98 -17.58 0.30
C GLN A 197 14.14 -18.39 -0.67
N ALA A 198 13.50 -17.72 -1.64
CA ALA A 198 12.71 -18.40 -2.65
C ALA A 198 13.58 -19.22 -3.63
N ASN A 199 14.78 -18.76 -3.98
CA ASN A 199 15.73 -19.53 -4.79
C ASN A 199 16.29 -20.74 -4.01
N THR A 200 16.52 -20.60 -2.70
CA THR A 200 16.94 -21.70 -1.83
C THR A 200 15.83 -22.75 -1.71
N ALA A 201 14.59 -22.30 -1.52
CA ALA A 201 13.42 -23.18 -1.53
C ALA A 201 13.22 -23.88 -2.89
N LEU A 202 13.53 -23.19 -4.00
CA LEU A 202 13.48 -23.77 -5.35
C LEU A 202 14.57 -24.83 -5.57
N HIS A 203 15.79 -24.60 -5.07
CA HIS A 203 16.87 -25.59 -5.10
C HIS A 203 16.57 -26.83 -4.25
N ALA A 204 15.78 -26.70 -3.18
CA ALA A 204 15.27 -27.83 -2.42
C ALA A 204 14.23 -28.67 -3.20
N VAL A 205 13.55 -28.09 -4.19
CA VAL A 205 12.53 -28.75 -5.04
C VAL A 205 13.14 -29.40 -6.27
N ALA A 206 14.22 -28.83 -6.80
CA ALA A 206 14.97 -29.37 -7.91
C ALA A 206 16.47 -29.42 -7.55
N PRO A 207 16.92 -30.43 -6.77
CA PRO A 207 18.35 -30.64 -6.57
C PRO A 207 19.02 -30.90 -7.94
N ARG A 208 20.25 -30.40 -8.13
CA ARG A 208 21.05 -30.58 -9.36
C ARG A 208 21.38 -32.05 -9.70
N THR A 209 21.07 -32.97 -8.80
CA THR A 209 21.16 -34.42 -8.98
C THR A 209 19.82 -35.04 -8.56
N TRP A 210 19.08 -35.56 -9.53
CA TRP A 210 17.75 -36.14 -9.34
C TRP A 210 17.87 -37.63 -8.98
N SER A 211 17.47 -38.01 -7.77
CA SER A 211 17.28 -39.41 -7.42
C SER A 211 15.82 -39.80 -7.68
N ALA A 212 15.61 -40.94 -8.32
CA ALA A 212 14.32 -41.59 -8.50
C ALA A 212 13.83 -42.15 -7.15
N GLU A 213 13.60 -41.27 -6.19
CA GLU A 213 13.11 -41.66 -4.87
C GLU A 213 11.65 -42.08 -5.01
N LYS A 214 11.37 -43.37 -4.76
CA LYS A 214 10.01 -43.89 -4.63
C LYS A 214 9.36 -43.17 -3.44
N VAL A 215 8.42 -42.28 -3.71
CA VAL A 215 7.71 -41.56 -2.66
C VAL A 215 6.51 -42.41 -2.24
N GLU A 216 6.62 -43.11 -1.11
CA GLU A 216 5.63 -44.11 -0.65
C GLU A 216 4.31 -43.49 -0.12
N ASP A 217 4.25 -42.18 0.14
CA ASP A 217 3.08 -41.49 0.71
C ASP A 217 2.67 -40.21 -0.03
N ALA A 218 2.55 -40.26 -1.36
CA ALA A 218 2.28 -39.05 -2.14
C ALA A 218 1.10 -39.19 -3.10
N THR A 219 0.32 -38.11 -3.23
CA THR A 219 -0.89 -38.03 -4.06
C THR A 219 -0.50 -37.59 -5.47
N PRO A 220 -0.74 -38.39 -6.53
CA PRO A 220 -0.40 -38.02 -7.89
C PRO A 220 -1.29 -36.86 -8.36
N ILE A 221 -0.68 -35.79 -8.88
CA ILE A 221 -1.41 -34.61 -9.36
C ILE A 221 -1.57 -34.66 -10.88
N LEU A 222 -0.51 -34.98 -11.61
CA LEU A 222 -0.51 -34.92 -13.05
C LEU A 222 -0.06 -36.25 -13.64
N HIS A 223 -0.97 -36.91 -14.36
CA HIS A 223 -0.68 -38.06 -15.20
C HIS A 223 -0.39 -37.58 -16.63
N ILE A 224 0.56 -38.24 -17.30
CA ILE A 224 0.89 -37.94 -18.69
C ILE A 224 -0.03 -38.73 -19.62
N GLU A 225 -0.66 -38.01 -20.54
CA GLU A 225 -1.65 -38.53 -21.49
C GLU A 225 -0.99 -39.16 -22.74
N SER A 226 0.24 -38.76 -23.08
CA SER A 226 0.96 -39.23 -24.26
C SER A 226 2.44 -39.48 -23.96
N GLN A 227 3.00 -40.58 -24.47
CA GLN A 227 4.43 -40.85 -24.32
C GLN A 227 5.24 -39.72 -24.99
N GLY A 228 6.25 -39.22 -24.29
CA GLY A 228 7.07 -38.13 -24.80
C GLY A 228 8.29 -37.87 -23.95
N ARG A 229 9.22 -37.11 -24.50
CA ARG A 229 10.42 -36.66 -23.80
C ARG A 229 10.11 -35.34 -23.10
N LEU A 230 10.45 -35.22 -21.82
CA LEU A 230 10.27 -33.97 -21.09
C LEU A 230 11.26 -32.92 -21.62
N ALA A 231 10.82 -32.01 -22.48
CA ALA A 231 11.71 -31.09 -23.18
C ALA A 231 12.01 -29.83 -22.35
N ASP A 232 10.97 -29.28 -21.71
CA ASP A 232 11.10 -28.05 -20.93
C ASP A 232 10.04 -27.98 -19.83
N VAL A 233 10.37 -27.24 -18.78
CA VAL A 233 9.55 -27.03 -17.61
C VAL A 233 9.60 -25.55 -17.23
N HIS A 234 8.44 -24.89 -17.24
CA HIS A 234 8.34 -23.47 -16.90
C HIS A 234 8.45 -23.26 -15.38
N ILE A 235 9.70 -23.15 -14.90
CA ILE A 235 10.09 -22.99 -13.49
C ILE A 235 9.30 -21.88 -12.76
N PRO A 236 9.04 -20.68 -13.35
CA PRO A 236 8.25 -19.65 -12.67
C PRO A 236 6.81 -20.06 -12.36
N SER A 237 6.18 -20.89 -13.20
CA SER A 237 4.81 -21.37 -12.98
C SER A 237 4.76 -22.39 -11.85
N ILE A 238 5.73 -23.33 -11.81
CA ILE A 238 5.87 -24.29 -10.72
C ILE A 238 6.12 -23.59 -9.39
N ARG A 239 6.96 -22.54 -9.40
CA ARG A 239 7.25 -21.73 -8.22
C ARG A 239 5.98 -21.06 -7.65
N ARG A 240 5.16 -20.43 -8.49
CA ARG A 240 3.89 -19.81 -8.04
C ARG A 240 2.96 -20.84 -7.42
N MET A 241 2.91 -22.04 -7.99
CA MET A 241 2.09 -23.13 -7.50
C MET A 241 2.54 -23.66 -6.14
N GLN A 242 3.84 -23.81 -5.95
CA GLN A 242 4.38 -24.23 -4.66
C GLN A 242 4.04 -23.23 -3.56
N ILE A 243 4.08 -21.93 -3.85
CA ILE A 243 3.66 -20.88 -2.90
C ILE A 243 2.17 -21.03 -2.55
N GLU A 244 1.30 -21.23 -3.54
CA GLU A 244 -0.15 -21.41 -3.32
C GLU A 244 -0.47 -22.67 -2.51
N LEU A 245 0.24 -23.78 -2.77
CA LEU A 245 0.07 -25.04 -2.05
C LEU A 245 0.55 -24.94 -0.59
N THR A 246 1.71 -24.32 -0.35
CA THR A 246 2.22 -24.09 1.01
C THR A 246 1.30 -23.16 1.81
N ALA A 247 0.82 -22.07 1.18
CA ALA A 247 -0.09 -21.14 1.83
C ALA A 247 -1.44 -21.80 2.18
N SER A 248 -1.97 -22.64 1.29
CA SER A 248 -3.23 -23.35 1.53
C SER A 248 -3.10 -24.41 2.63
N SER A 249 -1.94 -25.08 2.71
CA SER A 249 -1.66 -26.06 3.77
C SER A 249 -1.55 -25.40 5.15
N ALA A 250 -0.94 -24.22 5.25
CA ALA A 250 -0.83 -23.48 6.51
C ALA A 250 -2.21 -23.06 7.05
N VAL A 251 -3.14 -22.72 6.16
CA VAL A 251 -4.52 -22.38 6.53
C VAL A 251 -5.29 -23.63 6.97
N ALA A 252 -5.12 -24.77 6.31
CA ALA A 252 -5.79 -26.02 6.68
C ALA A 252 -5.35 -26.55 8.06
N GLN A 253 -4.08 -26.41 8.43
CA GLN A 253 -3.57 -26.81 9.75
C GLN A 253 -4.10 -25.93 10.91
N SER A 254 -4.50 -24.68 10.63
CA SER A 254 -5.06 -23.78 11.65
C SER A 254 -6.54 -24.03 11.98
N VAL A 255 -7.21 -24.93 11.27
CA VAL A 255 -8.67 -25.12 11.34
C VAL A 255 -9.08 -26.38 12.11
N ASP A 256 -8.15 -27.18 12.65
CA ASP A 256 -8.48 -28.32 13.50
C ASP A 256 -8.54 -27.90 14.99
N PRO A 257 -9.74 -27.75 15.59
CA PRO A 257 -9.90 -27.22 16.95
C PRO A 257 -9.57 -28.26 18.05
N ASN A 258 -9.26 -29.51 17.69
CA ASN A 258 -8.97 -30.59 18.65
C ASN A 258 -7.50 -31.06 18.65
N ALA A 259 -6.64 -30.47 17.81
CA ALA A 259 -5.21 -30.74 17.88
C ALA A 259 -4.61 -30.03 19.10
N ALA A 260 -4.21 -30.82 20.12
CA ALA A 260 -3.41 -30.30 21.22
C ALA A 260 -2.15 -29.59 20.66
N PRO A 261 -1.68 -28.49 21.28
CA PRO A 261 -0.48 -27.82 20.82
C PRO A 261 0.70 -28.77 21.04
N GLU A 262 1.06 -29.54 20.01
CA GLU A 262 2.31 -30.27 20.00
C GLU A 262 3.41 -29.23 20.14
N SER A 263 4.08 -29.32 21.29
CA SER A 263 5.28 -28.59 21.63
C SER A 263 6.17 -28.45 20.40
N ALA A 264 6.61 -27.22 20.14
CA ALA A 264 7.52 -26.80 19.08
C ALA A 264 8.91 -27.45 19.18
N ASN A 265 8.96 -28.77 19.16
CA ASN A 265 10.14 -29.62 19.02
C ASN A 265 10.06 -30.31 17.65
N HIS A 266 9.91 -29.53 16.59
CA HIS A 266 10.34 -29.97 15.27
C HIS A 266 11.66 -29.30 14.96
N SER A 267 12.69 -30.14 15.09
CA SER A 267 13.98 -30.04 14.44
C SER A 267 13.95 -29.17 13.19
N SER A 268 15.01 -28.38 13.07
CA SER A 268 15.49 -27.71 11.87
C SER A 268 15.86 -28.69 10.74
N GLY A 269 15.02 -29.68 10.48
CA GLY A 269 15.07 -30.54 9.31
C GLY A 269 14.43 -29.79 8.16
N ILE A 270 15.20 -29.63 7.09
CA ILE A 270 14.78 -29.04 5.80
C ILE A 270 13.37 -29.52 5.45
N SER A 271 12.38 -28.64 5.58
CA SER A 271 10.98 -28.94 5.26
C SER A 271 10.93 -29.40 3.80
N SER A 272 10.67 -30.69 3.59
CA SER A 272 10.64 -31.28 2.26
C SER A 272 9.52 -30.61 1.46
N PRO A 273 9.78 -30.26 0.18
CA PRO A 273 8.83 -29.50 -0.60
C PRO A 273 7.52 -30.26 -0.81
N PRO A 274 6.36 -29.58 -0.75
CA PRO A 274 5.05 -30.23 -0.89
C PRO A 274 4.83 -30.82 -2.28
N LEU A 275 5.48 -30.28 -3.31
CA LEU A 275 5.39 -30.72 -4.70
C LEU A 275 6.72 -31.33 -5.14
N VAL A 276 6.68 -32.55 -5.68
CA VAL A 276 7.85 -33.29 -6.18
C VAL A 276 7.65 -33.65 -7.65
N ILE A 277 8.68 -33.46 -8.47
CA ILE A 277 8.71 -33.86 -9.88
C ILE A 277 9.40 -35.22 -9.99
N LEU A 278 8.78 -36.18 -10.68
CA LEU A 278 9.28 -37.56 -10.78
C LEU A 278 10.08 -37.86 -12.06
N ALA A 279 10.08 -36.97 -13.05
CA ALA A 279 10.83 -37.18 -14.30
C ALA A 279 11.83 -36.05 -14.56
N SER A 280 12.94 -36.43 -15.16
CA SER A 280 14.04 -35.53 -15.52
C SER A 280 13.79 -34.86 -16.87
N ILE A 281 14.23 -33.60 -17.04
CA ILE A 281 14.29 -32.98 -18.37
C ILE A 281 15.21 -33.84 -19.25
N GLY A 282 14.71 -34.21 -20.42
CA GLY A 282 15.36 -35.10 -21.36
C GLY A 282 15.04 -36.59 -21.16
N GLN A 283 14.30 -36.97 -20.13
CA GLN A 283 13.85 -38.34 -19.91
C GLN A 283 12.55 -38.62 -20.66
N THR A 284 12.43 -39.83 -21.20
CA THR A 284 11.17 -40.34 -21.75
C THR A 284 10.22 -40.67 -20.61
N VAL A 285 8.98 -40.21 -20.71
CA VAL A 285 7.95 -40.48 -19.73
C VAL A 285 6.83 -41.26 -20.39
N ASP A 286 6.48 -42.38 -19.78
CA ASP A 286 5.47 -43.31 -20.29
C ASP A 286 4.05 -42.84 -19.96
N VAL A 287 3.09 -43.21 -20.80
CA VAL A 287 1.66 -42.93 -20.60
C VAL A 287 1.20 -43.48 -19.25
N GLY A 288 0.45 -42.66 -18.50
CA GLY A 288 -0.12 -43.05 -17.22
C GLY A 288 0.83 -42.98 -16.02
N ARG A 289 2.11 -42.60 -16.21
CA ARG A 289 2.99 -42.30 -15.06
C ARG A 289 2.76 -40.90 -14.51
N PRO A 290 2.74 -40.72 -13.18
CA PRO A 290 2.61 -39.39 -12.58
C PRO A 290 3.92 -38.61 -12.75
N LEU A 291 3.81 -37.39 -13.28
CA LEU A 291 4.94 -36.47 -13.45
C LEU A 291 5.18 -35.63 -12.20
N PHE A 292 4.09 -35.26 -11.52
CA PHE A 292 4.12 -34.49 -10.28
C PHE A 292 3.34 -35.21 -9.20
N VAL A 293 3.90 -35.23 -8.00
CA VAL A 293 3.26 -35.84 -6.83
C VAL A 293 3.33 -34.88 -5.66
N LEU A 294 2.28 -34.88 -4.86
CA LEU A 294 2.16 -34.04 -3.68
C LEU A 294 2.39 -34.87 -2.42
N ARG A 295 3.36 -34.49 -1.60
CA ARG A 295 3.75 -35.21 -0.37
C ARG A 295 2.83 -34.97 0.84
N GLN A 296 1.89 -34.01 0.77
CA GLN A 296 1.07 -33.62 1.92
C GLN A 296 -0.39 -34.11 1.79
N LYS A 297 -0.90 -34.79 2.82
CA LYS A 297 -2.35 -35.03 3.00
C LYS A 297 -2.82 -34.29 4.26
N PRO A 298 -4.05 -33.75 4.31
CA PRO A 298 -5.07 -33.67 3.26
C PRO A 298 -5.02 -32.35 2.45
N VAL A 299 -5.12 -32.43 1.12
CA VAL A 299 -5.33 -31.24 0.26
C VAL A 299 -6.70 -31.36 -0.40
N ALA A 300 -7.50 -30.29 -0.34
CA ALA A 300 -8.83 -30.27 -0.93
C ALA A 300 -8.79 -30.51 -2.45
N ASP A 301 -9.67 -31.36 -2.98
CA ASP A 301 -9.73 -31.75 -4.41
C ASP A 301 -9.77 -30.55 -5.36
N ARG A 302 -10.41 -29.45 -4.96
CA ARG A 302 -10.46 -28.19 -5.74
C ARG A 302 -9.08 -27.60 -6.01
N ILE A 303 -8.16 -27.72 -5.05
CA ILE A 303 -6.80 -27.20 -5.15
C ILE A 303 -5.97 -28.12 -6.04
N VAL A 304 -6.15 -29.44 -5.91
CA VAL A 304 -5.49 -30.46 -6.74
C VAL A 304 -5.86 -30.28 -8.22
N ASN A 305 -7.15 -30.13 -8.54
CA ASN A 305 -7.62 -29.94 -9.92
C ASN A 305 -7.09 -28.64 -10.54
N ARG A 306 -7.02 -27.56 -9.75
CA ARG A 306 -6.45 -26.28 -10.21
C ARG A 306 -4.94 -26.38 -10.43
N ALA A 307 -4.25 -27.12 -9.56
CA ALA A 307 -2.82 -27.38 -9.69
C ALA A 307 -2.54 -28.21 -10.95
N GLU A 308 -3.29 -29.28 -11.18
CA GLU A 308 -3.17 -30.13 -12.37
C GLU A 308 -3.25 -29.33 -13.67
N LEU A 309 -4.31 -28.51 -13.84
CA LEU A 309 -4.50 -27.68 -15.04
C LEU A 309 -3.31 -26.75 -15.31
N ARG A 310 -2.78 -26.13 -14.27
CA ARG A 310 -1.64 -25.21 -14.39
C ARG A 310 -0.33 -25.97 -14.63
N LEU A 311 -0.18 -27.18 -14.10
CA LEU A 311 0.98 -28.04 -14.37
C LEU A 311 0.99 -28.55 -15.81
N LYS A 312 -0.18 -28.86 -16.39
CA LYS A 312 -0.30 -29.21 -17.83
C LYS A 312 0.27 -28.12 -18.73
N HIS A 313 0.00 -26.84 -18.41
CA HIS A 313 0.55 -25.72 -19.17
C HIS A 313 2.01 -25.38 -18.83
N ALA A 314 2.53 -25.84 -17.69
CA ALA A 314 3.90 -25.57 -17.27
C ALA A 314 4.90 -26.57 -17.83
N VAL A 315 4.44 -27.66 -18.45
CA VAL A 315 5.29 -28.73 -18.97
C VAL A 315 5.16 -28.84 -20.47
N ARG A 316 6.30 -28.94 -21.14
CA ARG A 316 6.37 -29.24 -22.57
C ARG A 316 6.94 -30.63 -22.79
N LEU A 317 6.13 -31.51 -23.37
CA LEU A 317 6.56 -32.81 -23.86
C LEU A 317 6.87 -32.69 -25.35
N GLU A 318 8.02 -33.20 -25.76
CA GLU A 318 8.36 -33.43 -27.16
C GLU A 318 7.94 -34.85 -27.53
N GLN A 319 7.16 -35.00 -28.61
CA GLN A 319 6.76 -36.31 -29.09
C GLN A 319 8.01 -37.08 -29.52
N ALA A 320 8.19 -38.27 -28.96
CA ALA A 320 9.28 -39.17 -29.34
C ALA A 320 9.01 -39.80 -30.70
#